data_AF-A0A7C4LSG7-F1
#
_entry.id   AF-A0A7C4LSG7-F1
#
_cell.length_a   1.000
_cell.length_b   1.000
_cell.length_c   1.000
_cell.angle_alpha   90.00
_cell.angle_beta   90.00
_cell.angle_gamma   90.00
#
_symmetry.space_group_name_H-M   'P 1'
#
loop_
_entity.id
_entity.type
_entity.pdbx_description
1 polymer ?
#
loop_
_entity_poly.entity_id
_entity_poly.type
_entity_poly.pdbx_seq_one_letter_code
_entity_poly.pdbx_strand_id
1 'polypeptide(L)'
;MITKQQLTPVCHDLFAKVKANLPLEIAERLRCSRAVRNHGSYQTFLMFNIWDHHQADALTKDHCCYGLRYDPLRLRPGSTPWHLLLWINNIRIYQNQSAIHHVLHTDLRKICPPPFLFSVEERYVQLKWNFDWNGPLSGLAAFLAPNATKLIAAAHPVLMPIFDSFTQPLDKEERRKIILAREKKYFGPATRPDPITIREYTRSIPPSWRPEILARHKHKCAHCGMDLIGKTVHMDHILPFSKGGKTTKENLQPLCSDCNLKKGNRSDH
;
A
#
# COMPACT_ATOMS: atom_id res chain seq x y z
N MET A 1 14.23 -15.50 2.22
CA MET A 1 13.22 -14.42 2.20
C MET A 1 13.61 -13.36 3.20
N ILE A 2 13.77 -12.10 2.77
CA ILE A 2 14.11 -10.99 3.67
C ILE A 2 12.88 -10.60 4.50
N THR A 3 13.06 -10.37 5.80
CA THR A 3 12.00 -9.93 6.70
C THR A 3 11.93 -8.40 6.82
N LYS A 4 10.80 -7.90 7.31
CA LYS A 4 10.62 -6.46 7.62
C LYS A 4 11.64 -5.98 8.64
N GLN A 5 11.91 -6.78 9.67
CA GLN A 5 12.82 -6.48 10.76
C GLN A 5 14.25 -6.35 10.25
N GLN A 6 14.67 -7.22 9.33
CA GLN A 6 16.01 -7.16 8.71
C GLN A 6 16.17 -5.93 7.79
N LEU A 7 15.13 -5.58 7.02
CA LEU A 7 15.22 -4.52 6.02
C LEU A 7 15.03 -3.11 6.61
N THR A 8 14.29 -2.98 7.72
CA THR A 8 14.02 -1.69 8.38
C THR A 8 15.29 -0.88 8.72
N PRO A 9 16.31 -1.42 9.41
CA PRO A 9 17.52 -0.66 9.72
C PRO A 9 18.28 -0.23 8.45
N VAL A 10 18.30 -1.07 7.42
CA VAL A 10 18.93 -0.75 6.11
C VAL A 10 18.22 0.43 5.44
N CYS A 11 16.89 0.47 5.46
CA CYS A 11 16.12 1.58 4.92
C CYS A 11 16.33 2.90 5.69
N HIS A 12 16.51 2.83 7.00
CA HIS A 12 16.84 4.00 7.82
C HIS A 12 18.24 4.53 7.53
N ASP A 13 19.23 3.64 7.37
CA ASP A 13 20.57 4.01 6.93
C ASP A 13 20.55 4.63 5.52
N LEU A 14 19.81 4.03 4.58
CA LEU A 14 19.60 4.61 3.26
C LEU A 14 19.03 6.03 3.35
N PHE A 15 17.99 6.24 4.14
CA PHE A 15 17.39 7.57 4.32
C PHE A 15 18.37 8.58 4.92
N ALA A 16 19.15 8.18 5.92
CA ALA A 16 20.18 9.04 6.53
C ALA A 16 21.25 9.45 5.50
N LYS A 17 21.77 8.50 4.72
CA LYS A 17 22.75 8.78 3.65
C LYS A 17 22.18 9.68 2.58
N VAL A 18 20.93 9.46 2.17
CA VAL A 18 20.25 10.30 1.19
C VAL A 18 20.11 11.73 1.72
N LYS A 19 19.59 11.91 2.93
CA LYS A 19 19.43 13.25 3.54
C LYS A 19 20.75 14.00 3.66
N ALA A 20 21.84 13.31 4.03
CA ALA A 20 23.15 13.94 4.17
C ALA A 20 23.74 14.46 2.84
N ASN A 21 23.23 13.98 1.71
CA ASN A 21 23.72 14.34 0.36
C ASN A 21 22.69 15.13 -0.45
N LEU A 22 21.61 15.63 0.17
CA LEU A 22 20.60 16.46 -0.48
C LEU A 22 20.77 17.93 -0.10
N PRO A 23 20.36 18.88 -0.96
CA PRO A 23 20.20 20.28 -0.57
C PRO A 23 19.35 20.42 0.70
N LEU A 24 19.72 21.35 1.58
CA LEU A 24 19.09 21.51 2.90
C LEU A 24 17.57 21.71 2.78
N GLU A 25 17.14 22.55 1.84
CA GLU A 25 15.74 22.85 1.54
C GLU A 25 14.89 21.61 1.21
N ILE A 26 15.50 20.60 0.57
CA ILE A 26 14.86 19.31 0.28
C ILE A 26 14.94 18.41 1.52
N ALA A 27 16.12 18.29 2.12
CA ALA A 27 16.39 17.36 3.21
C ALA A 27 15.52 17.62 4.46
N GLU A 28 15.22 18.89 4.76
CA GLU A 28 14.37 19.30 5.88
C GLU A 28 12.91 18.90 5.70
N ARG A 29 12.44 18.83 4.45
CA ARG A 29 11.05 18.46 4.11
C ARG A 29 10.79 16.97 4.17
N LEU A 30 11.81 16.16 3.89
CA LEU A 30 11.64 14.72 3.79
C LEU A 30 11.45 14.02 5.14
N ARG A 31 10.51 13.07 5.17
CA ARG A 31 10.25 12.12 6.26
C ARG A 31 10.24 10.70 5.70
N CYS A 32 10.48 9.72 6.57
CA CYS A 32 10.53 8.32 6.19
C CYS A 32 9.60 7.44 7.04
N SER A 33 9.34 6.24 6.55
CA SER A 33 8.48 5.27 7.24
C SER A 33 9.15 4.81 8.52
N ARG A 34 8.38 4.66 9.61
CA ARG A 34 8.93 4.14 10.88
C ARG A 34 9.53 2.74 10.73
N ALA A 35 8.91 1.90 9.91
CA ALA A 35 9.37 0.55 9.62
C ALA A 35 8.96 0.13 8.20
N VAL A 36 9.62 -0.90 7.68
CA VAL A 36 9.20 -1.60 6.46
C VAL A 36 7.86 -2.29 6.74
N ARG A 37 6.91 -2.15 5.81
CA ARG A 37 5.57 -2.76 5.90
C ARG A 37 5.28 -3.63 4.69
N ASN A 38 4.27 -4.49 4.82
CA ASN A 38 3.73 -5.23 3.68
C ASN A 38 2.85 -4.30 2.84
N HIS A 39 2.77 -4.55 1.53
CA HIS A 39 1.74 -3.96 0.68
C HIS A 39 0.36 -4.41 1.15
N GLY A 40 -0.64 -3.53 1.11
CA GLY A 40 -1.98 -3.80 1.67
C GLY A 40 -2.68 -5.02 1.07
N SER A 41 -2.37 -5.36 -0.19
CA SER A 41 -2.91 -6.53 -0.88
C SER A 41 -2.00 -7.74 -0.88
N TYR A 42 -0.73 -7.61 -0.44
CA TYR A 42 0.27 -8.63 -0.69
C TYR A 42 1.24 -8.82 0.47
N GLN A 43 1.21 -10.01 1.07
CA GLN A 43 2.01 -10.33 2.26
C GLN A 43 3.51 -10.47 1.97
N THR A 44 3.93 -10.72 0.74
CA THR A 44 5.37 -10.90 0.42
C THR A 44 6.01 -9.65 -0.17
N PHE A 45 5.21 -8.62 -0.42
CA PHE A 45 5.68 -7.37 -1.00
C PHE A 45 6.04 -6.39 0.13
N LEU A 46 7.33 -6.15 0.33
CA LEU A 46 7.85 -5.21 1.32
C LEU A 46 8.01 -3.80 0.75
N MET A 47 7.69 -2.80 1.57
CA MET A 47 7.67 -1.39 1.19
C MET A 47 8.24 -0.51 2.30
N PHE A 48 9.14 0.39 1.93
CA PHE A 48 9.57 1.53 2.75
C PHE A 48 9.36 2.82 1.95
N ASN A 49 8.75 3.84 2.54
CA ASN A 49 8.45 5.11 1.87
C ASN A 49 9.22 6.27 2.49
N ILE A 50 9.65 7.20 1.64
CA ILE A 50 10.12 8.55 1.96
C ILE A 50 9.17 9.54 1.27
N TRP A 51 8.73 10.59 1.95
CA TRP A 51 7.76 11.57 1.45
C TRP A 51 8.06 12.97 1.99
N ASP A 52 7.47 14.00 1.38
CA ASP A 52 7.53 15.38 1.86
C ASP A 52 6.43 15.65 2.90
N HIS A 53 6.78 16.18 4.07
CA HIS A 53 5.82 16.48 5.13
C HIS A 53 4.82 17.61 4.82
N HIS A 54 5.05 18.43 3.80
CA HIS A 54 4.10 19.44 3.31
C HIS A 54 2.99 18.82 2.46
N GLN A 55 3.09 17.54 2.09
CA GLN A 55 2.06 16.84 1.33
C GLN A 55 0.70 16.84 2.06
N ALA A 56 -0.22 17.69 1.60
CA ALA A 56 -1.63 17.71 1.99
C ALA A 56 -2.52 17.11 0.90
N ASP A 57 -3.66 16.57 1.31
CA ASP A 57 -4.87 16.23 0.53
C ASP A 57 -4.76 15.56 -0.86
N ALA A 58 -4.14 16.21 -1.86
CA ALA A 58 -3.96 15.71 -3.21
C ALA A 58 -2.91 14.58 -3.33
N LEU A 59 -1.84 14.63 -2.53
CA LEU A 59 -0.75 13.66 -2.63
C LEU A 59 -0.24 13.29 -1.24
N THR A 60 -1.07 12.72 -0.37
CA THR A 60 -0.63 12.33 0.97
C THR A 60 0.59 11.37 0.92
N LYS A 61 1.23 11.10 2.07
CA LYS A 61 2.46 10.30 2.16
C LYS A 61 2.48 8.94 1.44
N ASP A 62 1.31 8.39 1.12
CA ASP A 62 1.15 7.11 0.40
C ASP A 62 0.81 7.30 -1.10
N HIS A 63 0.51 8.53 -1.52
CA HIS A 63 0.10 8.89 -2.89
C HIS A 63 1.21 9.57 -3.67
N CYS A 64 2.13 10.28 -3.03
CA CYS A 64 3.41 10.65 -3.63
C CYS A 64 4.53 10.22 -2.67
N CYS A 65 5.40 9.31 -3.11
CA CYS A 65 6.51 8.86 -2.28
C CYS A 65 7.66 8.31 -3.11
N TYR A 66 8.87 8.49 -2.59
CA TYR A 66 10.01 7.67 -2.98
C TYR A 66 9.93 6.35 -2.19
N GLY A 67 10.23 5.23 -2.83
CA GLY A 67 10.04 3.93 -2.22
C GLY A 67 11.12 2.92 -2.57
N LEU A 68 11.63 2.25 -1.54
CA LEU A 68 12.30 0.96 -1.70
C LEU A 68 11.23 -0.14 -1.60
N ARG A 69 11.30 -1.07 -2.54
CA ARG A 69 10.33 -2.14 -2.76
C ARG A 69 11.08 -3.46 -2.95
N TYR A 70 10.59 -4.51 -2.30
CA TYR A 70 11.10 -5.87 -2.46
C TYR A 70 9.94 -6.85 -2.62
N ASP A 71 9.81 -7.48 -3.78
CA ASP A 71 8.80 -8.50 -4.06
C ASP A 71 9.42 -9.70 -4.80
N PRO A 72 9.92 -10.71 -4.06
CA PRO A 72 10.61 -11.85 -4.66
C PRO A 72 9.68 -12.86 -5.32
N LEU A 73 8.36 -12.73 -5.16
CA LEU A 73 7.40 -13.74 -5.64
C LEU A 73 6.59 -13.28 -6.86
N ARG A 74 6.54 -11.97 -7.16
CA ARG A 74 5.82 -11.44 -8.33
C ARG A 74 6.77 -10.82 -9.34
N LEU A 75 7.68 -11.64 -9.84
CA LEU A 75 8.57 -11.29 -10.93
C LEU A 75 7.85 -11.47 -12.27
N ARG A 76 7.79 -10.39 -13.06
CA ARG A 76 7.50 -10.52 -14.50
C ARG A 76 8.77 -11.00 -15.22
N PRO A 77 8.67 -11.62 -16.41
CA PRO A 77 9.84 -11.92 -17.22
C PRO A 77 10.71 -10.66 -17.40
N GLY A 78 12.01 -10.77 -17.13
CA GLY A 78 12.95 -9.64 -17.17
C GLY A 78 12.85 -8.63 -16.03
N SER A 79 12.08 -8.91 -14.98
CA SER A 79 12.00 -8.08 -13.76
C SER A 79 12.88 -8.65 -12.64
N THR A 80 13.39 -7.75 -11.82
CA THR A 80 14.15 -8.06 -10.61
C THR A 80 13.25 -7.94 -9.38
N PRO A 81 13.62 -8.52 -8.22
CA PRO A 81 12.80 -8.44 -7.00
C PRO A 81 12.88 -7.06 -6.34
N TRP A 82 13.90 -6.27 -6.66
CA TRP A 82 14.11 -4.96 -6.06
C TRP A 82 13.70 -3.82 -6.98
N HIS A 83 13.04 -2.84 -6.38
CA HIS A 83 12.72 -1.60 -7.06
C HIS A 83 12.99 -0.40 -6.17
N LEU A 84 13.66 0.59 -6.73
CA LEU A 84 13.72 1.94 -6.21
C LEU A 84 12.88 2.82 -7.13
N LEU A 85 11.94 3.59 -6.59
CA LEU A 85 11.08 4.41 -7.41
C LEU A 85 10.61 5.69 -6.75
N LEU A 86 10.24 6.68 -7.57
CA LEU A 86 9.24 7.68 -7.24
C LEU A 86 7.89 7.18 -7.74
N TRP A 87 6.89 7.15 -6.86
CA TRP A 87 5.52 6.75 -7.18
C TRP A 87 4.56 7.90 -6.90
N ILE A 88 3.73 8.25 -7.88
CA ILE A 88 2.71 9.29 -7.78
C ILE A 88 1.38 8.73 -8.24
N ASN A 89 0.34 8.84 -7.41
CA ASN A 89 -1.00 8.34 -7.71
C ASN A 89 -1.73 9.36 -8.59
N ASN A 90 -1.95 9.00 -9.86
CA ASN A 90 -2.52 9.90 -10.85
C ASN A 90 -4.01 10.17 -10.59
N ILE A 91 -4.71 9.19 -10.00
CA ILE A 91 -6.14 9.31 -9.67
C ILE A 91 -6.33 10.21 -8.45
N ARG A 92 -5.46 10.19 -7.44
CA ARG A 92 -5.75 10.88 -6.17
C ARG A 92 -5.42 12.38 -6.17
N ILE A 93 -5.10 12.95 -7.32
CA ILE A 93 -4.96 14.40 -7.53
C ILE A 93 -6.37 14.98 -7.71
N TYR A 94 -6.85 15.74 -6.72
CA TYR A 94 -8.24 16.22 -6.66
C TYR A 94 -8.41 17.70 -7.06
N GLN A 95 -7.36 18.51 -6.95
CA GLN A 95 -7.39 19.94 -7.31
C GLN A 95 -6.34 20.22 -8.40
N ASN A 96 -6.57 21.23 -9.23
CA ASN A 96 -5.66 21.65 -10.31
C ASN A 96 -5.19 20.51 -11.22
N GLN A 97 -6.05 19.50 -11.44
CA GLN A 97 -5.67 18.22 -12.03
C GLN A 97 -4.98 18.36 -13.39
N SER A 98 -5.53 19.16 -14.31
CA SER A 98 -4.95 19.35 -15.65
C SER A 98 -3.54 19.96 -15.61
N ALA A 99 -3.34 20.99 -14.78
CA ALA A 99 -2.04 21.65 -14.64
C ALA A 99 -1.00 20.71 -13.99
N ILE A 100 -1.39 20.01 -12.93
CA ILE A 100 -0.51 19.06 -12.25
C ILE A 100 -0.17 17.89 -13.17
N HIS A 101 -1.15 17.31 -13.87
CA HIS A 101 -0.90 16.24 -14.83
C HIS A 101 0.05 16.69 -15.93
N HIS A 102 -0.08 17.93 -16.42
CA HIS A 102 0.86 18.47 -17.40
C HIS A 102 2.31 18.48 -16.88
N VAL A 103 2.53 19.00 -15.66
CA VAL A 103 3.86 19.02 -15.02
C VAL A 103 4.38 17.58 -14.80
N LEU A 104 3.55 16.70 -14.25
CA LEU A 104 3.94 15.32 -13.95
C LEU A 104 4.23 14.48 -15.20
N HIS A 105 3.48 14.69 -16.30
CA HIS A 105 3.64 13.91 -17.52
C HIS A 105 4.80 14.44 -18.39
N THR A 106 5.08 15.74 -18.31
CA THR A 106 6.03 16.42 -19.20
C THR A 106 7.36 16.69 -18.51
N ASP A 107 7.36 17.34 -17.35
CA ASP A 107 8.59 17.84 -16.74
C ASP A 107 9.35 16.73 -16.02
N LEU A 108 8.64 15.85 -15.29
CA LEU A 108 9.27 14.67 -14.68
C LEU A 108 9.94 13.75 -15.70
N ARG A 109 9.43 13.69 -16.94
CA ARG A 109 10.06 12.92 -18.01
C ARG A 109 11.42 13.51 -18.40
N LYS A 110 11.52 14.83 -18.50
CA LYS A 110 12.75 15.55 -18.91
C LYS A 110 13.86 15.41 -17.89
N ILE A 111 13.51 15.35 -16.61
CA ILE A 111 14.46 15.32 -15.49
C ILE A 111 14.74 13.90 -14.96
N CYS A 112 14.19 12.85 -15.59
CA CYS A 112 14.36 11.47 -15.14
C CYS A 112 15.83 11.03 -15.25
N PRO A 113 16.55 10.84 -14.13
CA PRO A 113 17.97 10.51 -14.21
C PRO A 113 18.16 9.01 -14.53
N PRO A 114 19.21 8.62 -15.27
CA PRO A 114 19.62 7.21 -15.32
C PRO A 114 19.94 6.69 -13.91
N PRO A 115 19.65 5.41 -13.58
CA PRO A 115 19.06 4.35 -14.43
C PRO A 115 17.53 4.25 -14.36
N PHE A 116 16.83 5.32 -13.95
CA PHE A 116 15.38 5.28 -13.80
C PHE A 116 14.68 5.36 -15.15
N LEU A 117 13.58 4.61 -15.27
CA LEU A 117 12.67 4.67 -16.40
C LEU A 117 11.40 5.41 -16.00
N PHE A 118 11.02 6.39 -16.81
CA PHE A 118 9.78 7.12 -16.66
C PHE A 118 8.62 6.34 -17.29
N SER A 119 7.50 6.25 -16.59
CA SER A 119 6.25 5.70 -17.14
C SER A 119 5.04 6.42 -16.59
N VAL A 120 4.09 6.69 -17.48
CA VAL A 120 2.76 7.21 -17.14
C VAL A 120 1.74 6.15 -17.46
N GLU A 121 0.94 5.80 -16.46
CA GLU A 121 -0.24 4.97 -16.57
C GLU A 121 -1.44 5.77 -16.09
N GLU A 122 -2.64 5.29 -16.39
CA GLU A 122 -3.86 5.96 -15.95
C GLU A 122 -3.95 6.11 -14.43
N ARG A 123 -3.37 5.17 -13.67
CA ARG A 123 -3.42 5.20 -12.20
C ARG A 123 -2.22 5.86 -11.54
N TYR A 124 -1.10 5.97 -12.24
CA TYR A 124 0.14 6.42 -11.62
C TYR A 124 1.11 7.04 -12.62
N VAL A 125 1.93 7.93 -12.09
CA VAL A 125 3.18 8.36 -12.72
C VAL A 125 4.31 7.80 -11.87
N GLN A 126 5.34 7.23 -12.49
CA GLN A 126 6.50 6.73 -11.75
C GLN A 126 7.80 6.96 -12.50
N LEU A 127 8.88 7.08 -11.72
CA LEU A 127 10.26 6.92 -12.18
C LEU A 127 10.79 5.70 -11.45
N LYS A 128 11.10 4.62 -12.17
CA LYS A 128 11.40 3.32 -11.56
C LYS A 128 12.73 2.77 -12.05
N TRP A 129 13.54 2.32 -11.11
CA TRP A 129 14.72 1.52 -11.37
C TRP A 129 14.53 0.12 -10.80
N ASN A 130 14.58 -0.89 -11.66
CA ASN A 130 14.66 -2.29 -11.28
C ASN A 130 16.14 -2.68 -11.21
N PHE A 131 16.55 -3.32 -10.12
CA PHE A 131 17.94 -3.76 -9.95
C PHE A 131 18.02 -5.11 -9.25
N ASP A 132 19.14 -5.80 -9.39
CA ASP A 132 19.49 -6.97 -8.60
C ASP A 132 20.52 -6.61 -7.54
N TRP A 133 20.44 -7.29 -6.41
CA TRP A 133 21.39 -7.13 -5.31
C TRP A 133 21.69 -8.49 -4.71
N ASN A 134 22.91 -8.96 -4.93
CA ASN A 134 23.42 -10.23 -4.42
C ASN A 134 24.38 -10.05 -3.23
N GLY A 135 24.66 -8.81 -2.83
CA GLY A 135 25.53 -8.50 -1.71
C GLY A 135 24.84 -8.62 -0.34
N PRO A 136 25.57 -8.41 0.76
CA PRO A 136 24.99 -8.40 2.10
C PRO A 136 24.02 -7.22 2.27
N LEU A 137 22.97 -7.39 3.09
CA LEU A 137 21.99 -6.34 3.34
C LEU A 137 22.62 -5.06 3.93
N SER A 138 23.71 -5.19 4.68
CA SER A 138 24.47 -4.05 5.23
C SER A 138 25.06 -3.14 4.15
N GLY A 139 25.37 -3.67 2.95
CA GLY A 139 25.89 -2.88 1.83
C GLY A 139 24.81 -2.22 0.96
N LEU A 140 23.55 -2.63 1.11
CA LEU A 140 22.46 -2.21 0.22
C LEU A 140 22.19 -0.70 0.31
N ALA A 141 22.25 -0.11 1.50
CA ALA A 141 22.04 1.33 1.69
C ALA A 141 23.10 2.16 0.96
N ALA A 142 24.38 1.78 1.06
CA ALA A 142 25.47 2.46 0.37
C ALA A 142 25.36 2.32 -1.15
N PHE A 143 24.94 1.16 -1.64
CA PHE A 143 24.69 0.92 -3.07
C PHE A 143 23.54 1.80 -3.62
N LEU A 144 22.46 1.96 -2.86
CA LEU A 144 21.28 2.69 -3.31
C LEU A 144 21.39 4.21 -3.16
N ALA A 145 22.13 4.69 -2.16
CA ALA A 145 22.15 6.11 -1.79
C ALA A 145 22.47 7.04 -2.98
N PRO A 146 23.49 6.79 -3.82
CA PRO A 146 23.80 7.70 -4.93
C PRO A 146 22.64 7.87 -5.91
N ASN A 147 21.96 6.78 -6.29
CA ASN A 147 20.85 6.83 -7.24
C ASN A 147 19.56 7.36 -6.59
N ALA A 148 19.33 7.05 -5.31
CA ALA A 148 18.22 7.63 -4.55
C ALA A 148 18.37 9.15 -4.40
N THR A 149 19.56 9.64 -4.05
CA THR A 149 19.88 11.06 -3.96
C THR A 149 19.70 11.74 -5.32
N LYS A 150 20.24 11.18 -6.42
CA LYS A 150 20.05 11.72 -7.77
C LYS A 150 18.58 11.83 -8.16
N LEU A 151 17.79 10.78 -7.92
CA LEU A 151 16.36 10.79 -8.19
C LEU A 151 15.65 11.91 -7.43
N ILE A 152 15.90 12.01 -6.12
CA ILE A 152 15.24 12.99 -5.26
C ILE A 152 15.69 14.41 -5.62
N ALA A 153 17.00 14.64 -5.79
CA ALA A 153 17.53 15.95 -6.16
C ALA A 153 16.99 16.45 -7.51
N ALA A 154 16.79 15.55 -8.47
CA ALA A 154 16.19 15.90 -9.76
C ALA A 154 14.68 16.15 -9.65
N ALA A 155 13.93 15.23 -9.02
CA ALA A 155 12.47 15.25 -9.02
C ALA A 155 11.85 16.21 -8.02
N HIS A 156 12.45 16.41 -6.85
CA HIS A 156 11.82 17.16 -5.78
C HIS A 156 11.58 18.65 -6.08
N PRO A 157 12.49 19.38 -6.74
CA PRO A 157 12.25 20.77 -7.12
C PRO A 157 11.00 20.97 -7.98
N VAL A 158 10.66 20.00 -8.84
CA VAL A 158 9.43 20.03 -9.65
C VAL A 158 8.18 19.77 -8.80
N LEU A 159 8.31 18.97 -7.73
CA LEU A 159 7.21 18.56 -6.88
C LEU A 159 6.90 19.57 -5.76
N MET A 160 7.90 20.29 -5.26
CA MET A 160 7.73 21.24 -4.14
C MET A 160 6.67 22.32 -4.43
N PRO A 161 6.66 23.02 -5.60
CA PRO A 161 5.62 23.99 -5.90
C PRO A 161 4.22 23.37 -5.95
N ILE A 162 4.11 22.12 -6.41
CA ILE A 162 2.85 21.37 -6.38
C ILE A 162 2.42 21.21 -4.93
N PHE A 163 3.27 20.65 -4.06
CA PHE A 163 2.92 20.43 -2.65
C PHE A 163 2.56 21.73 -1.92
N ASP A 164 3.34 22.79 -2.13
CA ASP A 164 3.16 24.08 -1.47
C ASP A 164 1.90 24.81 -1.97
N SER A 165 1.40 24.49 -3.17
CA SER A 165 0.11 25.02 -3.65
C SER A 165 -1.11 24.46 -2.90
N PHE A 166 -0.97 23.35 -2.16
CA PHE A 166 -2.04 22.72 -1.39
C PHE A 166 -2.00 23.14 0.08
N THR A 167 -2.15 24.42 0.35
CA THR A 167 -2.08 24.98 1.73
C THR A 167 -3.28 24.62 2.60
N GLN A 168 -4.42 24.28 2.00
CA GLN A 168 -5.62 23.82 2.70
C GLN A 168 -6.11 22.47 2.16
N PRO A 169 -6.35 21.48 3.04
CA PRO A 169 -6.92 20.22 2.61
C PRO A 169 -8.38 20.41 2.16
N LEU A 170 -8.81 19.72 1.09
CA LEU A 170 -10.22 19.63 0.72
C LEU A 170 -11.06 19.19 1.92
N ASP A 171 -12.23 19.81 2.05
CA ASP A 171 -13.26 19.32 2.95
C ASP A 171 -13.66 17.89 2.56
N LYS A 172 -14.05 17.09 3.57
CA LYS A 172 -14.38 15.67 3.40
C LYS A 172 -15.56 15.47 2.44
N GLU A 173 -16.56 16.36 2.46
CA GLU A 173 -17.74 16.28 1.62
C GLU A 173 -17.42 16.70 0.17
N GLU A 174 -16.59 17.71 -0.01
CA GLU A 174 -16.11 18.11 -1.33
C GLU A 174 -15.28 17.01 -1.99
N ARG A 175 -14.37 16.40 -1.22
CA ARG A 175 -13.62 15.23 -1.67
C ARG A 175 -14.54 14.06 -2.03
N ARG A 176 -15.59 13.83 -1.25
CA ARG A 176 -16.60 12.80 -1.54
C ARG A 176 -17.32 13.07 -2.85
N LYS A 177 -17.75 14.32 -3.10
CA LYS A 177 -18.37 14.74 -4.36
C LYS A 177 -17.47 14.47 -5.56
N ILE A 178 -16.19 14.84 -5.48
CA ILE A 178 -15.22 14.57 -6.55
C ILE A 178 -15.04 13.07 -6.78
N ILE A 179 -14.94 12.27 -5.71
CA ILE A 179 -14.83 10.80 -5.81
C ILE A 179 -16.08 10.18 -6.46
N LEU A 180 -17.27 10.67 -6.14
CA LEU A 180 -18.53 10.18 -6.70
C LEU A 180 -18.74 10.61 -8.15
N ALA A 181 -18.31 11.81 -8.53
CA ALA A 181 -18.39 12.33 -9.89
C ALA A 181 -17.42 11.65 -10.86
N ARG A 182 -16.39 10.96 -10.35
CA ARG A 182 -15.48 10.18 -11.20
C ARG A 182 -16.18 8.95 -11.75
N GLU A 183 -16.22 8.84 -13.07
CA GLU A 183 -16.52 7.57 -13.73
C GLU A 183 -15.55 6.51 -13.21
N LYS A 184 -16.07 5.48 -12.53
CA LYS A 184 -15.28 4.33 -12.14
C LYS A 184 -14.91 3.53 -13.39
N LYS A 185 -13.84 3.91 -14.08
CA LYS A 185 -13.20 2.99 -15.01
C LYS A 185 -12.50 1.90 -14.21
N TYR A 186 -13.17 0.77 -14.04
CA TYR A 186 -12.60 -0.41 -13.42
C TYR A 186 -11.54 -1.03 -14.33
N PHE A 187 -10.29 -0.61 -14.18
CA PHE A 187 -9.17 -1.32 -14.80
C PHE A 187 -8.80 -2.55 -13.98
N GLY A 188 -9.22 -3.68 -14.52
CA GLY A 188 -8.82 -5.06 -14.28
C GLY A 188 -9.14 -5.84 -15.57
N PRO A 189 -8.70 -7.11 -15.73
CA PRO A 189 -9.22 -7.94 -16.81
C PRO A 189 -10.76 -7.86 -16.83
N ALA A 190 -11.38 -7.87 -18.03
CA ALA A 190 -12.84 -7.76 -18.21
C ALA A 190 -13.59 -8.75 -17.30
N THR A 191 -12.96 -9.89 -17.03
CA THR A 191 -13.21 -10.75 -15.90
C THR A 191 -12.27 -10.39 -14.75
N ARG A 192 -12.75 -9.62 -13.77
CA ARG A 192 -12.19 -9.79 -12.43
C ARG A 192 -12.32 -11.30 -12.13
N PRO A 193 -11.29 -11.98 -11.59
CA PRO A 193 -11.55 -13.19 -10.84
C PRO A 193 -12.70 -12.82 -9.91
N ASP A 194 -13.80 -13.58 -9.95
CA ASP A 194 -15.04 -13.27 -9.24
C ASP A 194 -14.68 -12.69 -7.86
N PRO A 195 -15.26 -11.57 -7.40
CA PRO A 195 -15.06 -11.08 -6.04
C PRO A 195 -15.00 -12.17 -4.95
N ILE A 196 -15.65 -13.32 -5.17
CA ILE A 196 -15.50 -14.57 -4.42
C ILE A 196 -14.03 -15.03 -4.35
N THR A 197 -13.36 -15.25 -5.48
CA THR A 197 -11.96 -15.75 -5.55
C THR A 197 -10.91 -14.82 -4.93
N ILE A 198 -11.07 -13.49 -5.00
CA ILE A 198 -10.14 -12.56 -4.31
C ILE A 198 -10.39 -12.55 -2.80
N ARG A 199 -11.65 -12.68 -2.37
CA ARG A 199 -12.02 -12.70 -0.94
C ARG A 199 -11.48 -13.94 -0.25
N GLU A 200 -11.44 -15.09 -0.94
CA GLU A 200 -10.88 -16.34 -0.41
C GLU A 200 -9.51 -16.16 0.23
N TYR A 201 -8.66 -15.26 -0.31
CA TYR A 201 -7.28 -15.05 0.15
C TYR A 201 -7.08 -13.86 1.09
N THR A 202 -8.15 -13.17 1.51
CA THR A 202 -8.07 -12.06 2.48
C THR A 202 -8.68 -12.47 3.81
N ARG A 203 -8.06 -12.14 4.96
CA ARG A 203 -8.65 -12.41 6.29
C ARG A 203 -9.89 -11.55 6.59
N SER A 204 -10.13 -10.49 5.82
CA SER A 204 -11.20 -9.52 6.08
C SER A 204 -12.57 -10.09 5.72
N ILE A 205 -13.47 -10.16 6.70
CA ILE A 205 -14.85 -10.62 6.52
C ILE A 205 -15.72 -9.40 6.18
N PRO A 206 -16.39 -9.37 5.00
CA PRO A 206 -17.30 -8.29 4.64
C PRO A 206 -18.44 -8.15 5.67
N PRO A 207 -18.69 -6.95 6.22
CA PRO A 207 -19.80 -6.75 7.18
C PRO A 207 -21.17 -7.16 6.61
N SER A 208 -21.36 -7.02 5.30
CA SER A 208 -22.59 -7.39 4.59
C SER A 208 -22.93 -8.88 4.63
N TRP A 209 -21.98 -9.76 4.98
CA TRP A 209 -22.23 -11.22 5.08
C TRP A 209 -22.77 -11.63 6.46
N ARG A 210 -22.64 -10.78 7.48
CA ARG A 210 -23.08 -11.09 8.85
C ARG A 210 -24.55 -11.52 8.96
N PRO A 211 -25.53 -10.82 8.35
CA PRO A 211 -26.94 -11.19 8.50
C PRO A 211 -27.25 -12.61 7.99
N GLU A 212 -26.67 -12.98 6.85
CA GLU A 212 -26.88 -14.29 6.23
C GLU A 212 -26.25 -15.42 7.05
N ILE A 213 -25.03 -15.22 7.55
CA ILE A 213 -24.34 -16.19 8.40
C ILE A 213 -25.11 -16.37 9.72
N LEU A 214 -25.56 -15.27 10.34
CA LEU A 214 -26.38 -15.33 11.56
C LEU A 214 -27.71 -16.05 11.32
N ALA A 215 -28.40 -15.76 10.22
CA ALA A 215 -29.66 -16.41 9.88
C ALA A 215 -29.47 -17.92 9.69
N ARG A 216 -28.41 -18.36 9.00
CA ARG A 216 -28.07 -19.77 8.82
C ARG A 216 -27.89 -20.51 10.15
N HIS A 217 -27.29 -19.85 11.13
CA HIS A 217 -27.09 -20.40 12.48
C HIS A 217 -28.24 -20.07 13.44
N LYS A 218 -29.39 -19.62 12.94
CA LYS A 218 -30.57 -19.25 13.74
C LYS A 218 -30.25 -18.27 14.87
N HIS A 219 -29.33 -17.34 14.62
CA HIS A 219 -28.83 -16.37 15.60
C HIS A 219 -28.24 -17.01 16.87
N LYS A 220 -27.72 -18.24 16.75
CA LYS A 220 -27.06 -18.96 17.85
C LYS A 220 -25.56 -19.11 17.61
N CYS A 221 -24.80 -19.20 18.69
CA CYS A 221 -23.39 -19.56 18.64
C CYS A 221 -23.24 -20.93 17.98
N ALA A 222 -22.37 -21.03 16.98
CA ALA A 222 -22.14 -22.29 16.26
C ALA A 222 -21.55 -23.39 17.15
N HIS A 223 -20.87 -23.00 18.24
CA HIS A 223 -20.22 -23.93 19.16
C HIS A 223 -21.12 -24.32 20.34
N CYS A 224 -21.54 -23.36 21.16
CA CYS A 224 -22.30 -23.64 22.38
C CYS A 224 -23.82 -23.54 22.22
N GLY A 225 -24.32 -23.11 21.07
CA GLY A 225 -25.76 -22.98 20.81
C GLY A 225 -26.47 -21.83 21.54
N MET A 226 -25.75 -20.99 22.29
CA MET A 226 -26.37 -19.87 23.01
C MET A 226 -26.94 -18.82 22.05
N ASP A 227 -28.02 -18.17 22.45
CA ASP A 227 -28.60 -17.04 21.72
C ASP A 227 -27.62 -15.85 21.68
N LEU A 228 -27.43 -15.28 20.49
CA LEU A 228 -26.54 -14.16 20.19
C LEU A 228 -27.26 -12.82 20.02
N ILE A 229 -28.59 -12.78 20.04
CA ILE A 229 -29.38 -11.55 19.90
C ILE A 229 -29.04 -10.60 21.06
N GLY A 230 -28.70 -9.34 20.71
CA GLY A 230 -28.30 -8.33 21.68
C GLY A 230 -26.92 -8.53 22.32
N LYS A 231 -26.11 -9.49 21.85
CA LYS A 231 -24.77 -9.79 22.38
C LYS A 231 -23.68 -9.46 21.37
N THR A 232 -22.44 -9.36 21.87
CA THR A 232 -21.26 -9.23 21.01
C THR A 232 -21.03 -10.53 20.24
N VAL A 233 -21.09 -10.45 18.91
CA VAL A 233 -20.88 -11.59 18.02
C VAL A 233 -19.58 -11.46 17.26
N HIS A 234 -18.77 -12.52 17.31
CA HIS A 234 -17.56 -12.66 16.50
C HIS A 234 -17.87 -13.52 15.28
N MET A 235 -17.52 -13.02 14.09
CA MET A 235 -17.51 -13.84 12.88
C MET A 235 -16.11 -14.44 12.78
N ASP A 236 -16.01 -15.76 12.85
CA ASP A 236 -14.73 -16.45 12.82
C ASP A 236 -14.69 -17.52 11.72
N HIS A 237 -13.49 -17.89 11.30
CA HIS A 237 -13.30 -18.94 10.30
C HIS A 237 -13.39 -20.33 10.93
N ILE A 238 -14.13 -21.27 10.33
CA ILE A 238 -14.19 -22.67 10.78
C ILE A 238 -12.80 -23.29 10.69
N LEU A 239 -12.23 -23.38 9.48
CA LEU A 239 -10.81 -23.59 9.28
C LEU A 239 -10.10 -22.23 9.43
N PRO A 240 -9.23 -22.03 10.43
CA PRO A 240 -8.58 -20.75 10.66
C PRO A 240 -7.80 -20.26 9.45
N PHE A 241 -7.87 -18.96 9.18
CA PHE A 241 -7.13 -18.33 8.09
C PHE A 241 -5.61 -18.62 8.17
N SER A 242 -5.03 -18.65 9.38
CA SER A 242 -3.62 -18.98 9.59
C SER A 242 -3.23 -20.42 9.22
N LYS A 243 -4.22 -21.31 9.04
CA LYS A 243 -4.04 -22.70 8.62
C LYS A 243 -4.49 -22.95 7.17
N GLY A 244 -4.61 -21.88 6.38
CA GLY A 244 -5.03 -21.96 4.97
C GLY A 244 -6.55 -21.90 4.75
N GLY A 245 -7.33 -21.59 5.79
CA GLY A 245 -8.76 -21.37 5.67
C GLY A 245 -9.10 -20.17 4.80
N LYS A 246 -9.95 -20.38 3.80
CA LYS A 246 -10.40 -19.33 2.89
C LYS A 246 -11.51 -18.48 3.53
N THR A 247 -11.59 -17.20 3.19
CA THR A 247 -12.73 -16.36 3.59
C THR A 247 -13.90 -16.54 2.62
N THR A 248 -14.66 -17.61 2.83
CA THR A 248 -15.91 -17.90 2.13
C THR A 248 -17.06 -17.96 3.12
N LYS A 249 -18.30 -17.82 2.66
CA LYS A 249 -19.46 -17.87 3.56
C LYS A 249 -19.60 -19.23 4.23
N GLU A 250 -19.13 -20.29 3.58
CA GLU A 250 -19.18 -21.69 4.03
C GLU A 250 -18.15 -21.94 5.14
N ASN A 251 -17.01 -21.23 5.10
CA ASN A 251 -15.96 -21.34 6.11
C ASN A 251 -16.11 -20.31 7.24
N LEU A 252 -17.27 -19.65 7.39
CA LEU A 252 -17.52 -18.68 8.45
C LEU A 252 -18.62 -19.14 9.39
N GLN A 253 -18.41 -18.89 10.68
CA GLN A 253 -19.33 -19.22 11.76
C GLN A 253 -19.47 -18.07 12.77
N PRO A 254 -20.66 -17.89 13.39
CA PRO A 254 -20.84 -16.95 14.48
C PRO A 254 -20.47 -17.59 15.83
N LEU A 255 -19.63 -16.91 16.60
CA LEU A 255 -19.24 -17.32 17.96
C LEU A 255 -19.55 -16.22 18.97
N CYS A 256 -19.95 -16.64 20.17
CA CYS A 256 -19.94 -15.75 21.34
C CYS A 256 -18.50 -15.43 21.75
N SER A 257 -18.32 -14.40 22.58
CA SER A 257 -16.99 -14.01 23.07
C SER A 257 -16.22 -15.16 23.71
N ASP A 258 -16.87 -15.98 24.54
CA ASP A 258 -16.22 -17.08 25.26
C ASP A 258 -15.74 -18.18 24.32
N CYS A 259 -16.61 -18.62 23.40
CA CYS A 259 -16.27 -19.66 22.42
C CYS A 259 -15.21 -19.16 21.43
N ASN A 260 -15.29 -17.90 20.99
CA ASN A 260 -14.29 -17.30 20.11
C ASN A 260 -12.91 -17.24 20.78
N LEU A 261 -12.86 -16.81 22.05
CA LEU A 261 -11.63 -16.75 22.84
C LEU A 261 -11.03 -18.15 23.05
N LYS A 262 -11.89 -19.14 23.38
CA LYS A 262 -11.48 -20.54 23.51
C LYS A 262 -10.94 -21.09 22.19
N LYS A 263 -11.62 -20.86 21.07
CA LYS A 263 -11.24 -21.44 19.76
C LYS A 263 -9.84 -20.99 19.32
N GLY A 264 -9.56 -19.68 19.36
CA GLY A 264 -8.27 -19.16 18.92
C GLY A 264 -7.94 -19.55 17.48
N ASN A 265 -6.73 -20.10 17.25
CA ASN A 265 -6.29 -20.59 15.92
C ASN A 265 -6.50 -22.10 15.73
N ARG A 266 -7.37 -22.72 16.53
CA ARG A 266 -7.67 -24.15 16.45
C ARG A 266 -8.81 -24.42 15.46
N SER A 267 -8.83 -25.63 14.91
CA SER A 267 -9.74 -26.08 13.85
C SER A 267 -10.69 -27.20 14.30
N ASP A 268 -10.58 -27.62 15.56
CA ASP A 268 -11.30 -28.71 16.21
C ASP A 268 -12.44 -28.21 17.12
N HIS A 269 -12.84 -26.94 16.97
CA HIS A 269 -13.96 -26.30 17.69
C HIS A 269 -15.00 -25.77 16.73
#